data_AF-A0A928XMC4-F1
#
_entry.id   AF-A0A928XMC4-F1
#
_cell.length_a   1.000
_cell.length_b   1.000
_cell.length_c   1.000
_cell.angle_alpha   90.00
_cell.angle_beta   90.00
_cell.angle_gamma   90.00
#
_symmetry.space_group_name_H-M   'P 1'
#
loop_
_entity.id
_entity.type
_entity.pdbx_description
1 polymer ?
#
loop_
_entity_poly.entity_id
_entity_poly.type
_entity_poly.pdbx_seq_one_letter_code
_entity_poly.pdbx_strand_id
1 'polypeptide(L)'
;MSVEMGGIIDVGPEATGFIAIGQFATGFFALGQVATGVIAIGQVARGFFVVGQAAFGIVSLGMLSGGLVGTIGMLGVGGRGVGGILPLVPRLREARELPPTQSFDELARGGTAEGWVAASVQLSQDGSARLYTGSVPLPVRVDARLRRALTSHAGQTLLVSVRRLGNGFVAERLMLLPKERVKDPRWWLIWAAQLGLLFVASLAFWLLVVRPIVAAMHQVFA
;
A
#
# COMPACT_ATOMS: atom_id res chain seq x y z
N MET A 1 -43.43 -5.67 22.48
CA MET A 1 -43.54 -4.52 23.40
C MET A 1 -42.28 -3.71 23.22
N SER A 2 -42.30 -2.74 22.31
CA SER A 2 -41.22 -1.76 22.15
C SER A 2 -41.32 -0.75 23.29
N VAL A 3 -40.20 -0.44 23.92
CA VAL A 3 -40.14 0.55 24.99
C VAL A 3 -39.63 1.84 24.37
N GLU A 4 -40.55 2.69 23.90
CA GLU A 4 -40.22 4.03 23.41
C GLU A 4 -40.02 4.97 24.59
N MET A 5 -38.79 5.07 25.09
CA MET A 5 -38.42 6.13 26.03
C MET A 5 -38.01 7.37 25.21
N GLY A 6 -39.03 8.04 24.65
CA GLY A 6 -38.94 9.37 24.05
C GLY A 6 -37.89 9.53 22.96
N GLY A 7 -38.05 8.89 21.79
CA GLY A 7 -37.29 9.11 20.54
C GLY A 7 -35.77 8.86 20.57
N ILE A 8 -35.16 8.82 21.76
CA ILE A 8 -33.71 8.72 21.96
C ILE A 8 -33.30 7.26 22.01
N ILE A 9 -34.10 6.39 22.64
CA ILE A 9 -33.79 4.97 22.78
C ILE A 9 -34.98 4.15 22.29
N ASP A 10 -34.73 3.26 21.35
CA ASP A 10 -35.69 2.28 20.86
C ASP A 10 -35.14 0.86 21.00
N VAL A 11 -35.98 -0.02 21.54
CA VAL A 11 -35.66 -1.43 21.80
C VAL A 11 -36.78 -2.30 21.28
N GLY A 12 -36.48 -3.12 20.28
CA GLY A 12 -37.47 -3.96 19.62
C GLY A 12 -36.86 -4.85 18.54
N PRO A 13 -37.63 -5.75 17.93
CA PRO A 13 -37.16 -6.56 16.79
C PRO A 13 -36.66 -5.68 15.64
N GLU A 14 -37.38 -4.60 15.37
CA GLU A 14 -36.98 -3.49 14.50
C GLU A 14 -36.90 -2.26 15.39
N ALA A 15 -35.69 -1.72 15.57
CA ALA A 15 -35.43 -0.58 16.43
C ALA A 15 -34.87 0.58 15.60
N THR A 16 -35.49 1.76 15.70
CA THR A 16 -35.04 3.00 15.05
C THR A 16 -34.97 4.13 16.07
N GLY A 17 -33.79 4.70 16.27
CA GLY A 17 -33.60 5.74 17.28
C GLY A 17 -32.20 6.33 17.31
N PHE A 18 -31.91 7.23 18.25
CA PHE A 18 -30.52 7.65 18.49
C PHE A 18 -29.69 6.46 19.01
N ILE A 19 -30.26 5.68 19.92
CA ILE A 19 -29.77 4.36 20.35
C ILE A 19 -30.81 3.32 19.95
N ALA A 20 -30.45 2.41 19.05
CA ALA A 20 -31.30 1.33 18.57
C ALA A 20 -30.73 -0.03 18.99
N ILE A 21 -31.54 -0.83 19.68
CA ILE A 21 -31.17 -2.18 20.11
C ILE A 21 -32.22 -3.18 19.62
N GLY A 22 -31.82 -4.09 18.74
CA GLY A 22 -32.79 -4.97 18.09
C GLY A 22 -32.20 -6.04 17.19
N GLN A 23 -33.04 -6.85 16.57
CA GLN A 23 -32.56 -7.76 15.53
C GLN A 23 -32.13 -6.96 14.29
N PHE A 24 -32.93 -5.96 13.92
CA PHE A 24 -32.64 -4.93 12.95
C PHE A 24 -32.58 -3.58 13.67
N ALA A 25 -31.39 -3.02 13.84
CA ALA A 25 -31.17 -1.77 14.56
C ALA A 25 -30.63 -0.70 13.61
N THR A 26 -31.33 0.44 13.51
CA THR A 26 -30.89 1.60 12.73
C THR A 26 -30.82 2.84 13.62
N GLY A 27 -29.66 3.47 13.73
CA GLY A 27 -29.52 4.63 14.60
C GLY A 27 -28.15 5.28 14.58
N PHE A 28 -27.89 6.21 15.51
CA PHE A 28 -26.53 6.71 15.71
C PHE A 28 -25.66 5.62 16.35
N PHE A 29 -26.17 5.00 17.41
CA PHE A 29 -25.67 3.76 17.99
C PHE A 29 -26.62 2.62 17.65
N ALA A 30 -26.15 1.62 16.92
CA ALA A 30 -26.94 0.45 16.52
C ALA A 30 -26.32 -0.85 17.05
N LEU A 31 -27.10 -1.61 17.81
CA LEU A 31 -26.72 -2.90 18.39
C LEU A 31 -27.71 -3.96 17.93
N GLY A 32 -27.25 -4.97 17.19
CA GLY A 32 -28.16 -5.98 16.68
C GLY A 32 -27.55 -7.08 15.83
N GLN A 33 -28.37 -7.98 15.28
CA GLN A 33 -27.86 -8.93 14.28
C GLN A 33 -27.52 -8.20 12.99
N VAL A 34 -28.41 -7.30 12.55
CA VAL A 34 -28.17 -6.37 11.46
C VAL A 34 -28.19 -4.96 12.04
N ALA A 35 -27.03 -4.34 12.14
CA ALA A 35 -26.86 -3.03 12.75
C ALA A 35 -26.40 -1.99 11.70
N THR A 36 -27.14 -0.89 11.56
CA THR A 36 -26.76 0.22 10.69
C THR A 36 -26.69 1.51 11.50
N GLY A 37 -25.50 2.10 11.62
CA GLY A 37 -25.34 3.32 12.40
C GLY A 37 -23.99 4.00 12.29
N VAL A 38 -23.80 5.13 12.96
CA VAL A 38 -22.47 5.75 13.02
C VAL A 38 -21.52 4.80 13.76
N ILE A 39 -21.99 4.25 14.88
CA ILE A 39 -21.36 3.15 15.59
C ILE A 39 -22.28 1.94 15.53
N ALA A 40 -21.85 0.88 14.85
CA ALA A 40 -22.65 -0.31 14.62
C ALA A 40 -21.93 -1.57 15.14
N ILE A 41 -22.62 -2.34 15.97
CA ILE A 41 -22.12 -3.60 16.52
C ILE A 41 -23.12 -4.72 16.22
N GLY A 42 -22.66 -5.77 15.53
CA GLY A 42 -23.55 -6.85 15.14
C GLY A 42 -22.93 -7.98 14.33
N GLN A 43 -23.74 -8.96 13.93
CA GLN A 43 -23.29 -10.01 13.02
C GLN A 43 -23.00 -9.44 11.63
N VAL A 44 -23.93 -8.63 11.12
CA VAL A 44 -23.79 -7.82 9.92
C VAL A 44 -23.92 -6.37 10.34
N ALA A 45 -22.82 -5.65 10.36
CA ALA A 45 -22.80 -4.27 10.83
C ALA A 45 -22.30 -3.32 9.73
N ARG A 46 -22.94 -2.15 9.65
CA ARG A 46 -22.70 -1.15 8.61
C ARG A 46 -22.65 0.25 9.24
N GLY A 47 -21.62 1.02 8.96
CA GLY A 47 -21.44 2.26 9.70
C GLY A 47 -20.14 3.00 9.49
N PHE A 48 -19.89 4.02 10.31
CA PHE A 48 -18.60 4.71 10.30
C PHE A 48 -17.56 3.89 11.06
N PHE A 49 -17.91 3.49 12.29
CA PHE A 49 -17.15 2.59 13.15
C PHE A 49 -17.94 1.32 13.38
N VAL A 50 -17.37 0.20 12.97
CA VAL A 50 -18.13 -1.05 12.86
C VAL A 50 -17.38 -2.20 13.50
N VAL A 51 -18.08 -2.97 14.33
CA VAL A 51 -17.55 -4.22 14.91
C VAL A 51 -18.54 -5.33 14.62
N GLY A 52 -18.08 -6.41 13.98
CA GLY A 52 -18.98 -7.51 13.66
C GLY A 52 -18.33 -8.66 12.92
N GLN A 53 -19.11 -9.70 12.61
CA GLN A 53 -18.59 -10.80 11.79
C GLN A 53 -18.42 -10.38 10.33
N ALA A 54 -19.41 -9.65 9.81
CA ALA A 54 -19.38 -8.94 8.54
C ALA A 54 -19.50 -7.44 8.81
N ALA A 55 -18.38 -6.72 8.76
CA ALA A 55 -18.29 -5.32 9.17
C ALA A 55 -17.92 -4.41 7.98
N PHE A 56 -18.80 -3.48 7.60
CA PHE A 56 -18.60 -2.58 6.47
C PHE A 56 -18.67 -1.12 6.90
N GLY A 57 -17.55 -0.40 6.81
CA GLY A 57 -17.51 0.99 7.22
C GLY A 57 -16.29 1.79 6.79
N ILE A 58 -16.08 2.95 7.42
CA ILE A 58 -14.83 3.71 7.25
C ILE A 58 -13.71 3.01 8.01
N VAL A 59 -14.02 2.63 9.25
CA VAL A 59 -13.20 1.77 10.11
C VAL A 59 -14.01 0.56 10.51
N SER A 60 -13.53 -0.64 10.20
CA SER A 60 -14.24 -1.88 10.52
C SER A 60 -13.34 -2.96 11.11
N LEU A 61 -13.85 -3.64 12.13
CA LEU A 61 -13.26 -4.81 12.78
C LEU A 61 -14.17 -6.01 12.58
N GLY A 62 -13.65 -7.08 11.99
CA GLY A 62 -14.44 -8.30 11.79
C GLY A 62 -13.74 -9.43 11.05
N MET A 63 -14.35 -10.62 11.03
CA MET A 63 -13.82 -11.74 10.24
C MET A 63 -13.81 -11.43 8.74
N LEU A 64 -14.95 -10.92 8.25
CA LEU A 64 -15.10 -10.35 6.91
C LEU A 64 -15.28 -8.84 7.04
N SER A 65 -14.32 -8.06 6.58
CA SER A 65 -14.32 -6.61 6.83
C SER A 65 -14.05 -5.76 5.59
N GLY A 66 -14.83 -4.70 5.42
CA GLY A 66 -14.70 -3.71 4.35
C GLY A 66 -14.50 -2.32 4.96
N GLY A 67 -13.38 -1.66 4.65
CA GLY A 67 -12.96 -0.42 5.30
C GLY A 67 -12.47 0.62 4.33
N LEU A 68 -13.09 1.79 4.20
CA LEU A 68 -12.57 2.81 3.28
C LEU A 68 -11.16 3.28 3.69
N VAL A 69 -10.92 3.43 5.00
CA VAL A 69 -9.65 3.91 5.56
C VAL A 69 -8.92 2.81 6.31
N GLY A 70 -9.60 2.10 7.21
CA GLY A 70 -8.98 1.14 8.12
C GLY A 70 -9.81 -0.14 8.28
N THR A 71 -9.19 -1.29 8.11
CA THR A 71 -9.83 -2.58 8.32
C THR A 71 -8.94 -3.49 9.16
N ILE A 72 -9.53 -4.23 10.08
CA ILE A 72 -8.84 -5.27 10.82
C ILE A 72 -9.69 -6.52 10.74
N GLY A 73 -9.11 -7.60 10.24
CA GLY A 73 -9.88 -8.80 9.97
C GLY A 73 -9.12 -9.91 9.28
N MET A 74 -9.75 -11.08 9.23
CA MET A 74 -9.15 -12.27 8.63
C MET A 74 -9.15 -12.16 7.11
N LEU A 75 -10.27 -11.70 6.53
CA LEU A 75 -10.43 -11.44 5.11
C LEU A 75 -11.15 -10.11 4.89
N GLY A 76 -10.70 -9.33 3.93
CA GLY A 76 -11.32 -8.03 3.70
C GLY A 76 -10.72 -7.22 2.58
N VAL A 77 -11.34 -6.07 2.35
CA VAL A 77 -10.88 -5.08 1.38
C VAL A 77 -10.92 -3.72 2.04
N GLY A 78 -9.82 -2.98 2.01
CA GLY A 78 -9.83 -1.64 2.61
C GLY A 78 -8.63 -0.78 2.31
N GLY A 79 -8.68 0.50 2.67
CA GLY A 79 -7.59 1.45 2.40
C GLY A 79 -6.28 1.02 3.06
N ARG A 80 -6.32 0.76 4.38
CA ARG A 80 -5.26 0.15 5.17
C ARG A 80 -5.87 -0.98 5.99
N GLY A 81 -5.12 -2.06 6.19
CA GLY A 81 -5.57 -3.07 7.13
C GLY A 81 -4.53 -4.08 7.59
N VAL A 82 -4.88 -4.78 8.66
CA VAL A 82 -4.06 -5.80 9.32
C VAL A 82 -4.78 -7.16 9.21
N GLY A 83 -4.12 -8.14 8.60
CA GLY A 83 -4.66 -9.48 8.32
C GLY A 83 -4.70 -9.81 6.82
N GLY A 84 -5.57 -10.72 6.40
CA GLY A 84 -5.77 -11.10 4.98
C GLY A 84 -6.57 -10.07 4.18
N ILE A 85 -6.23 -8.79 4.33
CA ILE A 85 -6.95 -7.67 3.74
C ILE A 85 -6.22 -7.22 2.48
N LEU A 86 -6.97 -7.07 1.39
CA LEU A 86 -6.48 -6.48 0.15
C LEU A 86 -6.47 -4.95 0.29
N PRO A 87 -5.28 -4.29 0.32
CA PRO A 87 -5.22 -2.85 0.40
C PRO A 87 -5.69 -2.22 -0.93
N LEU A 88 -6.74 -1.41 -0.86
CA LEU A 88 -7.24 -0.58 -1.96
C LEU A 88 -6.24 0.53 -2.34
N VAL A 89 -5.47 1.03 -1.36
CA VAL A 89 -4.47 2.07 -1.58
C VAL A 89 -3.13 1.42 -1.93
N PRO A 90 -2.57 1.67 -3.14
CA PRO A 90 -1.28 1.15 -3.52
C PRO A 90 -0.21 1.71 -2.58
N ARG A 91 0.58 0.84 -1.96
CA ARG A 91 1.74 1.28 -1.19
C ARG A 91 2.76 1.90 -2.15
N LEU A 92 2.91 3.22 -2.08
CA LEU A 92 4.08 3.91 -2.61
C LEU A 92 5.27 3.40 -1.81
N ARG A 93 5.98 2.40 -2.35
CA ARG A 93 7.21 1.90 -1.73
C ARG A 93 8.18 3.06 -1.69
N GLU A 94 8.68 3.38 -0.49
CA GLU A 94 9.64 4.46 -0.28
C GLU A 94 10.71 4.42 -1.38
N ALA A 95 10.93 5.56 -2.03
CA ALA A 95 11.97 5.70 -3.02
C ALA A 95 13.27 5.28 -2.33
N ARG A 96 13.90 4.22 -2.83
CA ARG A 96 15.17 3.74 -2.28
C ARG A 96 16.15 4.90 -2.41
N GLU A 97 16.56 5.49 -1.30
CA GLU A 97 17.57 6.54 -1.31
C GLU A 97 18.82 5.96 -1.98
N LEU A 98 19.15 6.49 -3.15
CA LEU A 98 20.31 6.07 -3.91
C LEU A 98 21.52 6.67 -3.18
N PRO A 99 22.58 5.87 -2.93
CA PRO A 99 23.81 6.44 -2.40
C PRO A 99 24.34 7.50 -3.38
N PRO A 100 24.99 8.57 -2.88
CA PRO A 100 25.51 9.64 -3.72
C PRO A 100 26.48 9.05 -4.74
N THR A 101 26.14 9.20 -6.02
CA THR A 101 26.97 8.78 -7.14
C THR A 101 28.15 9.73 -7.28
N GLN A 102 29.36 9.21 -7.18
CA GLN A 102 30.60 9.95 -7.45
C GLN A 102 31.13 9.56 -8.82
N SER A 103 31.82 10.49 -9.48
CA SER A 103 32.51 10.19 -10.74
C SER A 103 33.78 9.36 -10.46
N PHE A 104 34.10 8.43 -11.37
CA PHE A 104 35.30 7.60 -11.22
C PHE A 104 36.59 8.44 -11.17
N ASP A 105 36.64 9.56 -11.90
CA ASP A 105 37.80 10.45 -11.96
C ASP A 105 38.06 11.20 -10.65
N GLU A 106 37.02 11.47 -9.85
CA GLU A 106 37.15 12.06 -8.51
C GLU A 106 37.66 11.02 -7.49
N LEU A 107 37.16 9.78 -7.61
CA LEU A 107 37.63 8.66 -6.79
C LEU A 107 39.10 8.32 -7.08
N ALA A 108 39.50 8.36 -8.35
CA ALA A 108 40.87 8.08 -8.78
C ALA A 108 41.87 9.18 -8.39
N ARG A 109 41.43 10.45 -8.33
CA ARG A 109 42.25 11.61 -7.92
C ARG A 109 42.49 11.71 -6.41
N GLY A 110 41.88 10.84 -5.60
CA GLY A 110 42.23 10.67 -4.19
C GLY A 110 41.26 11.26 -3.16
N GLY A 111 40.02 11.59 -3.55
CA GLY A 111 39.04 12.19 -2.62
C GLY A 111 38.43 11.22 -1.60
N THR A 112 38.32 9.92 -1.92
CA THR A 112 37.58 8.94 -1.09
C THR A 112 38.08 7.52 -1.34
N ALA A 113 38.22 6.69 -0.31
CA ALA A 113 38.69 5.29 -0.44
C ALA A 113 37.61 4.33 -0.99
N GLU A 114 36.34 4.74 -0.87
CA GLU A 114 35.14 3.98 -1.23
C GLU A 114 34.10 4.93 -1.84
N GLY A 115 33.45 4.53 -2.93
CA GLY A 115 32.43 5.35 -3.59
C GLY A 115 31.56 4.56 -4.57
N TRP A 116 30.33 5.05 -4.82
CA TRP A 116 29.41 4.45 -5.79
C TRP A 116 29.54 5.15 -7.14
N VAL A 117 29.82 4.37 -8.19
CA VAL A 117 29.98 4.86 -9.56
C VAL A 117 28.87 4.26 -10.43
N ALA A 118 28.20 5.07 -11.23
CA ALA A 118 27.28 4.58 -12.25
C ALA A 118 28.06 3.92 -13.39
N ALA A 119 27.80 2.64 -13.65
CA ALA A 119 28.41 1.90 -14.74
C ALA A 119 27.38 1.09 -15.52
N SER A 120 27.45 1.14 -16.85
CA SER A 120 26.71 0.26 -17.73
C SER A 120 27.48 -1.06 -17.89
N VAL A 121 26.74 -2.16 -17.90
CA VAL A 121 27.31 -3.47 -18.18
C VAL A 121 27.23 -3.75 -19.66
N GLN A 122 28.37 -3.96 -20.31
CA GLN A 122 28.42 -4.50 -21.67
C GLN A 122 29.12 -5.85 -21.67
N LEU A 123 28.57 -6.79 -22.43
CA LEU A 123 29.22 -8.07 -22.69
C LEU A 123 30.33 -7.83 -23.72
N SER A 124 31.57 -8.11 -23.33
CA SER A 124 32.70 -8.17 -24.26
C SER A 124 32.55 -9.40 -25.16
N GLN A 125 33.12 -9.36 -26.37
CA GLN A 125 33.07 -10.47 -27.34
C GLN A 125 33.57 -11.82 -26.77
N ASP A 126 34.40 -11.77 -25.72
CA ASP A 126 34.93 -12.92 -24.99
C ASP A 126 33.93 -13.57 -23.98
N GLY A 127 32.68 -13.11 -23.93
CA GLY A 127 31.68 -13.57 -22.96
C GLY A 127 31.89 -13.04 -21.53
N SER A 128 32.90 -12.19 -21.30
CA SER A 128 33.12 -11.52 -20.01
C SER A 128 32.35 -10.19 -19.95
N ALA A 129 31.61 -9.98 -18.86
CA ALA A 129 30.93 -8.71 -18.60
C ALA A 129 31.96 -7.66 -18.14
N ARG A 130 32.08 -6.56 -18.87
CA ARG A 130 32.92 -5.41 -18.53
C ARG A 130 32.05 -4.22 -18.15
N LEU A 131 32.54 -3.43 -17.20
CA LEU A 131 31.88 -2.23 -16.72
C LEU A 131 32.37 -1.03 -17.52
N TYR A 132 31.44 -0.21 -18.00
CA TYR A 132 31.72 1.02 -18.74
C TYR A 132 31.08 2.20 -18.01
N THR A 133 31.75 3.34 -17.96
CA THR A 133 31.11 4.62 -17.64
C THR A 133 30.95 5.40 -18.94
N GLY A 134 29.72 5.52 -19.44
CA GLY A 134 29.46 6.04 -20.79
C GLY A 134 30.18 5.21 -21.85
N SER A 135 31.27 5.75 -22.41
CA SER A 135 32.12 5.14 -23.45
C SER A 135 33.49 4.66 -22.94
N VAL A 136 33.85 4.92 -21.67
CA VAL A 136 35.17 4.59 -21.11
C VAL A 136 35.10 3.27 -20.33
N PRO A 137 35.95 2.27 -20.62
CA PRO A 137 36.01 1.04 -19.85
C PRO A 137 36.54 1.35 -18.44
N LEU A 138 35.80 0.97 -17.39
CA LEU A 138 36.29 1.10 -16.02
C LEU A 138 37.37 0.04 -15.75
N PRO A 139 38.60 0.41 -15.35
CA PRO A 139 39.65 -0.54 -14.99
C PRO A 139 39.42 -1.11 -13.57
N VAL A 140 38.21 -1.61 -13.31
CA VAL A 140 37.80 -2.17 -12.01
C VAL A 140 37.73 -3.68 -12.11
N ARG A 141 38.42 -4.36 -11.19
CA ARG A 141 38.33 -5.81 -11.06
C ARG A 141 37.01 -6.16 -10.37
N VAL A 142 36.18 -6.94 -11.05
CA VAL A 142 34.93 -7.46 -10.48
C VAL A 142 35.23 -8.73 -9.68
N ASP A 143 34.78 -8.78 -8.43
CA ASP A 143 34.85 -9.98 -7.59
C ASP A 143 34.18 -11.18 -8.28
N ALA A 144 34.77 -12.37 -8.15
CA ALA A 144 34.29 -13.59 -8.76
C ALA A 144 32.82 -13.91 -8.41
N ARG A 145 32.36 -13.54 -7.20
CA ARG A 145 30.98 -13.75 -6.75
C ARG A 145 29.97 -12.90 -7.52
N LEU A 146 30.40 -11.72 -7.97
CA LEU A 146 29.53 -10.75 -8.66
C LEU A 146 29.51 -10.96 -10.17
N ARG A 147 30.48 -11.68 -10.75
CA ARG A 147 30.55 -11.94 -12.20
C ARG A 147 29.29 -12.58 -12.76
N ARG A 148 28.73 -13.58 -12.06
CA ARG A 148 27.46 -14.23 -12.47
C ARG A 148 26.29 -13.24 -12.47
N ALA A 149 26.17 -12.43 -11.42
CA ALA A 149 25.12 -11.42 -11.32
C ALA A 149 25.25 -10.34 -12.42
N LEU A 150 26.48 -9.97 -12.75
CA LEU A 150 26.84 -9.04 -13.81
C LEU A 150 26.46 -9.57 -15.20
N THR A 151 26.79 -10.83 -15.51
CA THR A 151 26.38 -11.47 -16.77
C THR A 151 24.87 -11.60 -16.91
N SER A 152 24.14 -11.86 -15.81
CA SER A 152 22.68 -11.96 -15.84
C SER A 152 21.95 -10.62 -16.06
N HIS A 153 22.63 -9.49 -15.82
CA HIS A 153 22.08 -8.14 -16.00
C HIS A 153 22.84 -7.35 -17.07
N ALA A 154 23.42 -8.04 -18.04
CA ALA A 154 24.09 -7.42 -19.18
C ALA A 154 23.14 -6.48 -19.94
N GLY A 155 23.63 -5.28 -20.29
CA GLY A 155 22.85 -4.25 -20.96
C GLY A 155 22.07 -3.32 -20.01
N GLN A 156 22.19 -3.49 -18.69
CA GLN A 156 21.56 -2.61 -17.71
C GLN A 156 22.57 -1.62 -17.10
N THR A 157 22.05 -0.48 -16.66
CA THR A 157 22.84 0.50 -15.89
C THR A 157 22.79 0.12 -14.41
N LEU A 158 23.96 -0.07 -13.80
CA LEU A 158 24.12 -0.46 -12.41
C LEU A 158 24.92 0.61 -11.67
N LEU A 159 24.63 0.77 -10.39
CA LEU A 159 25.54 1.42 -9.46
C LEU A 159 26.53 0.38 -8.95
N VAL A 160 27.81 0.68 -9.10
CA VAL A 160 28.91 -0.19 -8.69
C VAL A 160 29.63 0.48 -7.53
N SER A 161 29.69 -0.20 -6.39
CA SER A 161 30.54 0.22 -5.28
C SER A 161 31.98 -0.11 -5.60
N VAL A 162 32.80 0.91 -5.78
CA VAL A 162 34.22 0.81 -6.08
C VAL A 162 35.01 1.11 -4.82
N ARG A 163 35.89 0.18 -4.45
CA ARG A 163 36.85 0.34 -3.35
C ARG A 163 38.27 0.27 -3.88
N ARG A 164 39.15 1.11 -3.36
CA ARG A 164 40.58 1.06 -3.69
C ARG A 164 41.27 -0.05 -2.89
N LEU A 165 41.96 -0.98 -3.57
CA LEU A 165 42.71 -2.07 -2.97
C LEU A 165 44.15 -2.05 -3.52
N GLY A 166 45.08 -1.48 -2.76
CA GLY A 166 46.47 -1.28 -3.19
C GLY A 166 46.58 -0.39 -4.43
N ASN A 167 47.16 -0.92 -5.52
CA ASN A 167 47.33 -0.23 -6.82
C ASN A 167 46.13 -0.41 -7.77
N GLY A 168 45.04 -1.06 -7.35
CA GLY A 168 43.88 -1.34 -8.19
C GLY A 168 42.56 -0.95 -7.54
N PHE A 169 41.49 -1.00 -8.33
CA PHE A 169 40.12 -0.79 -7.88
C PHE A 169 39.35 -2.10 -7.97
N VAL A 170 38.57 -2.41 -6.94
CA VAL A 170 37.75 -3.62 -6.86
C VAL A 170 36.27 -3.23 -6.69
N ALA A 171 35.40 -3.90 -7.45
CA ALA A 171 33.95 -3.77 -7.30
C ALA A 171 33.44 -4.80 -6.29
N GLU A 172 33.00 -4.34 -5.12
CA GLU A 172 32.52 -5.21 -4.02
C GLU A 172 31.00 -5.36 -3.99
N ARG A 173 30.24 -4.41 -4.56
CA ARG A 173 28.78 -4.43 -4.57
C ARG A 173 28.22 -3.89 -5.88
N LEU A 174 27.13 -4.51 -6.35
CA LEU A 174 26.35 -4.07 -7.49
C LEU A 174 24.94 -3.74 -7.02
N MET A 175 24.40 -2.62 -7.49
CA MET A 175 23.03 -2.20 -7.21
C MET A 175 22.35 -1.81 -8.51
N LEU A 176 21.25 -2.48 -8.82
CA LEU A 176 20.44 -2.17 -10.00
C LEU A 176 19.78 -0.80 -9.82
N LEU A 177 19.98 0.10 -10.78
CA LEU A 177 19.17 1.30 -10.86
C LEU A 177 17.73 0.86 -11.13
N PRO A 178 16.77 1.24 -10.27
CA PRO A 178 15.37 0.91 -10.52
C PRO A 178 14.95 1.54 -11.84
N LYS A 179 14.53 0.72 -12.80
CA LYS A 179 13.87 1.21 -14.02
C LYS A 179 12.69 2.08 -13.62
N GLU A 180 12.59 3.30 -14.17
CA GLU A 180 11.52 4.26 -13.86
C GLU A 180 10.16 3.63 -14.11
N ARG A 181 9.50 3.16 -13.04
CA ARG A 181 8.24 2.40 -13.09
C ARG A 181 7.04 3.27 -13.51
N VAL A 182 7.22 4.59 -13.57
CA VAL A 182 6.19 5.59 -13.93
C VAL A 182 5.83 5.55 -15.42
N LYS A 183 6.71 5.00 -16.28
CA LYS A 183 6.47 4.90 -17.74
C LYS A 183 5.73 3.62 -18.18
N ASP A 184 5.50 2.67 -17.29
CA ASP A 184 4.79 1.44 -17.63
C ASP A 184 3.26 1.70 -17.66
N PRO A 185 2.56 1.50 -18.79
CA PRO A 185 1.11 1.77 -18.91
C PRO A 185 0.25 0.91 -17.97
N ARG A 186 0.76 -0.27 -17.57
CA ARG A 186 0.11 -1.14 -16.58
C ARG A 186 0.02 -0.49 -15.19
N TRP A 187 0.96 0.39 -14.85
CA TRP A 187 0.93 1.12 -13.59
C TRP A 187 -0.29 2.05 -13.52
N TRP A 188 -0.54 2.82 -14.60
CA TRP A 188 -1.72 3.66 -14.71
C TRP A 188 -3.03 2.86 -14.73
N LEU A 189 -3.03 1.69 -15.37
CA LEU A 189 -4.21 0.82 -15.40
C LEU A 189 -4.61 0.33 -14.00
N ILE A 190 -3.62 -0.06 -13.19
CA ILE A 190 -3.83 -0.49 -11.79
C ILE A 190 -4.38 0.68 -10.96
N TRP A 191 -3.80 1.87 -11.12
CA TRP A 191 -4.27 3.08 -10.44
C TRP A 191 -5.71 3.45 -10.82
N ALA A 192 -6.04 3.42 -12.12
CA ALA A 192 -7.39 3.69 -12.61
C ALA A 192 -8.41 2.68 -12.06
N ALA A 193 -8.07 1.39 -12.05
CA ALA A 193 -8.92 0.35 -11.47
C ALA A 193 -9.13 0.55 -9.95
N GLN A 194 -8.08 0.92 -9.22
CA GLN A 194 -8.17 1.20 -7.78
C GLN A 194 -9.00 2.44 -7.47
N LEU A 195 -8.83 3.53 -8.23
CA LEU A 195 -9.65 4.74 -8.09
C LEU A 195 -11.11 4.47 -8.45
N GLY A 196 -11.37 3.70 -9.50
CA GLY A 196 -12.72 3.26 -9.86
C GLY A 196 -13.36 2.42 -8.74
N LEU A 197 -12.60 1.49 -8.16
CA LEU A 197 -13.07 0.67 -7.04
C LEU A 197 -13.35 1.51 -5.79
N LEU A 198 -12.51 2.50 -5.47
CA LEU A 198 -12.75 3.45 -4.38
C LEU A 198 -13.99 4.30 -4.62
N PHE A 199 -14.21 4.76 -5.85
CA PHE A 199 -15.40 5.52 -6.21
C PHE A 199 -16.69 4.69 -6.03
N VAL A 200 -16.68 3.44 -6.52
CA VAL A 200 -17.81 2.51 -6.34
C VAL A 200 -18.04 2.20 -4.86
N ALA A 201 -16.98 1.96 -4.08
CA ALA A 201 -17.08 1.73 -2.64
C ALA A 201 -17.64 2.96 -1.91
N SER A 202 -17.21 4.17 -2.28
CA SER A 202 -17.72 5.42 -1.74
C SER A 202 -19.21 5.62 -2.05
N LEU A 203 -19.63 5.33 -3.28
CA LEU A 203 -21.04 5.42 -3.68
C LEU A 203 -21.90 4.39 -2.94
N ALA A 204 -21.41 3.15 -2.81
CA ALA A 204 -22.07 2.10 -2.05
C ALA A 204 -22.20 2.48 -0.56
N PHE A 205 -21.16 3.07 0.03
CA PHE A 205 -21.20 3.56 1.40
C PHE A 205 -22.26 4.65 1.60
N TRP A 206 -22.35 5.60 0.67
CA TRP A 206 -23.38 6.64 0.71
C TRP A 206 -24.80 6.04 0.70
N LEU A 207 -25.05 5.10 -0.21
CA LEU A 207 -26.37 4.49 -0.39
C LEU A 207 -26.76 3.53 0.75
N LEU A 208 -25.81 2.77 1.27
CA LEU A 208 -26.06 1.69 2.24
C LEU A 208 -25.89 2.11 3.70
N VAL A 209 -25.19 3.22 3.97
CA VAL A 209 -24.88 3.66 5.34
C VAL A 209 -25.42 5.07 5.58
N VAL A 210 -25.01 6.05 4.78
CA VAL A 210 -25.36 7.46 5.05
C VAL A 210 -26.86 7.70 4.87
N ARG A 211 -27.43 7.26 3.74
CA ARG A 211 -28.85 7.44 3.44
C ARG A 211 -29.79 6.86 4.52
N PRO A 212 -29.64 5.61 5.00
CA PRO A 212 -30.51 5.08 6.06
C PRO A 212 -30.30 5.79 7.41
N ILE A 213 -29.07 6.18 7.77
CA ILE A 213 -28.81 6.92 9.01
C ILE A 213 -29.49 8.29 8.97
N VAL A 214 -29.38 9.02 7.86
CA VAL A 214 -30.02 10.34 7.70
C VAL A 214 -31.55 10.20 7.77
N ALA A 215 -32.12 9.17 7.13
CA ALA A 215 -33.56 8.91 7.21
C ALA A 215 -34.02 8.61 8.65
N ALA A 216 -33.28 7.78 9.38
CA ALA A 216 -33.56 7.49 10.79
C ALA A 216 -33.45 8.74 11.68
N MET A 217 -32.44 9.57 11.47
CA MET A 217 -32.29 10.84 12.21
C MET A 217 -33.42 11.82 11.92
N HIS A 218 -33.87 11.92 10.67
CA HIS A 218 -35.05 12.73 10.36
C HIS A 218 -36.31 12.24 11.08
N GLN A 219 -36.51 10.93 11.24
CA GLN A 219 -37.66 10.40 11.99
C GLN A 219 -37.57 10.66 13.49
N VAL A 220 -36.35 10.72 14.04
CA VAL A 220 -36.13 10.98 15.48
C VAL A 220 -36.27 12.45 15.84
N PHE A 221 -35.87 13.36 14.92
CA PHE A 221 -35.83 14.80 15.18
C PHE A 221 -36.98 15.61 14.54
N ALA A 222 -37.85 14.99 13.74
CA ALA A 222 -39.06 15.61 13.18
C ALA A 222 -40.26 15.40 14.10
#